data_AF-A0A9N9FCQ6-F1
#
_entry.id   AF-A0A9N9FCQ6-F1
#
_cell.length_a   1.000
_cell.length_b   1.000
_cell.length_c   1.000
_cell.angle_alpha   90.00
_cell.angle_beta   90.00
_cell.angle_gamma   90.00
#
_symmetry.space_group_name_H-M   'P 1'
#
loop_
_entity.id
_entity.type
_entity.pdbx_description
1 polymer ?
#
loop_
_entity_poly.entity_id
_entity_poly.type
_entity_poly.pdbx_seq_one_letter_code
_entity_poly.pdbx_strand_id
1 'polypeptide(L)'
;MSPLSASLAAAAVEGLIQRPVITYDEYCLKTDRRIEKLDLQAFHTTSLVGHNIKRRLAIDNLDLKSSSKTPLISDGAIATQSSTEQCDGMLYVKTLTGKTIITDFEGMETIAKLKERIQDKEGIPPEWQRLIFAGMQLENNLTLADYNIKQESTVHMVLRLRGGDRTVFLSDEFFDPPWDYDFTGIVDMVNYSRGSCPYYRPCGWRRYALKVLDRWGSNIWLGCVNAPGEWPVSYHGTGYHNGKTIAEEGFMRETAVSQAVGSGIYTTPSVQIAELYAKPFEWQGYKYKVIIQNRVNPNNLIKIGNTNYWRSENQEDLRPYSLCIKRL
;
A
#
# COMPACT_ATOMS: atom_id res chain seq x y z
N MET A 1 -8.28 -26.10 3.07
CA MET A 1 -8.95 -25.09 3.93
C MET A 1 -10.43 -25.44 3.97
N SER A 2 -11.16 -25.21 5.08
CA SER A 2 -12.61 -25.43 5.05
C SER A 2 -13.30 -24.37 4.17
N PRO A 3 -14.47 -24.65 3.55
CA PRO A 3 -15.17 -23.67 2.72
C PRO A 3 -15.47 -22.34 3.44
N LEU A 4 -15.88 -22.44 4.71
CA LEU A 4 -16.13 -21.27 5.56
C LEU A 4 -14.86 -20.42 5.75
N SER A 5 -13.73 -21.09 5.98
CA SER A 5 -12.43 -20.44 6.13
C SER A 5 -11.93 -19.82 4.82
N ALA A 6 -12.16 -20.48 3.68
CA ALA A 6 -11.79 -19.96 2.36
C ALA A 6 -12.61 -18.71 1.98
N SER A 7 -13.92 -18.70 2.27
CA SER A 7 -14.78 -17.54 2.00
C SER A 7 -14.47 -16.35 2.90
N LEU A 8 -14.15 -16.54 4.18
CA LEU A 8 -13.66 -15.47 5.06
C LEU A 8 -12.32 -14.91 4.55
N ALA A 9 -11.41 -15.80 4.14
CA ALA A 9 -10.12 -15.37 3.58
C ALA A 9 -10.30 -14.60 2.27
N ALA A 10 -11.24 -14.99 1.41
CA ALA A 10 -11.61 -14.23 0.21
C ALA A 10 -12.10 -12.82 0.54
N ALA A 11 -13.04 -12.68 1.48
CA ALA A 11 -13.53 -11.39 1.94
C ALA A 11 -12.42 -10.52 2.56
N ALA A 12 -11.49 -11.14 3.30
CA ALA A 12 -10.32 -10.45 3.82
C ALA A 12 -9.42 -9.93 2.70
N VAL A 13 -9.11 -10.75 1.69
CA VAL A 13 -8.30 -10.32 0.54
C VAL A 13 -9.01 -9.27 -0.29
N GLU A 14 -10.33 -9.35 -0.46
CA GLU A 14 -11.14 -8.28 -1.06
C GLU A 14 -10.97 -6.96 -0.31
N GLY A 15 -11.03 -6.99 1.02
CA GLY A 15 -10.72 -5.84 1.87
C GLY A 15 -9.29 -5.31 1.70
N LEU A 16 -8.32 -6.17 1.37
CA LEU A 16 -6.92 -5.79 1.12
C LEU A 16 -6.73 -5.10 -0.23
N ILE A 17 -7.21 -5.72 -1.31
CA ILE A 17 -6.94 -5.26 -2.68
C ILE A 17 -8.01 -4.32 -3.24
N GLN A 18 -9.12 -4.13 -2.50
CA GLN A 18 -10.25 -3.28 -2.89
C GLN A 18 -10.82 -3.64 -4.28
N ARG A 19 -10.84 -4.95 -4.58
CA ARG A 19 -11.41 -5.54 -5.79
C ARG A 19 -12.20 -6.77 -5.39
N PRO A 20 -13.31 -7.11 -6.08
CA PRO A 20 -14.07 -8.32 -5.77
C PRO A 20 -13.20 -9.58 -5.82
N VAL A 21 -13.23 -10.38 -4.76
CA VAL A 21 -12.47 -11.64 -4.65
C VAL A 21 -13.42 -12.79 -4.38
N ILE A 22 -13.31 -13.84 -5.19
CA ILE A 22 -14.04 -15.10 -4.99
C ILE A 22 -13.09 -16.24 -4.67
N THR A 23 -13.63 -17.30 -4.07
CA THR A 23 -12.91 -18.56 -3.84
C THR A 23 -12.72 -19.35 -5.13
N TYR A 24 -11.78 -20.31 -5.11
CA TYR A 24 -11.58 -21.24 -6.22
C TYR A 24 -12.85 -22.04 -6.54
N ASP A 25 -13.57 -22.51 -5.52
CA ASP A 25 -14.81 -23.26 -5.69
C ASP A 25 -15.89 -22.41 -6.39
N GLU A 26 -16.06 -21.15 -5.98
CA GLU A 26 -16.98 -20.22 -6.65
C GLU A 26 -16.56 -19.91 -8.08
N TYR A 27 -15.25 -19.85 -8.35
CA TYR A 27 -14.72 -19.70 -9.71
C TYR A 27 -15.05 -20.91 -10.58
N CYS A 28 -14.87 -22.14 -10.07
CA CYS A 28 -15.22 -23.37 -10.80
C CYS A 28 -16.71 -23.46 -11.17
N LEU A 29 -17.58 -22.79 -10.41
CA LEU A 29 -19.02 -22.72 -10.70
C LEU A 29 -19.39 -21.63 -11.71
N LYS A 30 -18.48 -20.70 -12.04
CA LYS A 30 -18.74 -19.60 -12.97
C LYS A 30 -18.24 -19.93 -14.38
N THR A 31 -18.94 -19.43 -15.38
CA THR A 31 -18.58 -19.58 -16.80
C THR A 31 -17.84 -18.36 -17.37
N ASP A 32 -17.66 -17.29 -16.57
CA ASP A 32 -17.00 -16.06 -17.02
C ASP A 32 -15.48 -16.24 -17.10
N ARG A 33 -14.96 -16.28 -18.33
CA ARG A 33 -13.53 -16.41 -18.62
C ARG A 33 -12.71 -15.15 -18.36
N ARG A 34 -13.33 -14.05 -17.92
CA ARG A 34 -12.66 -12.78 -17.60
C ARG A 34 -12.19 -12.70 -16.14
N ILE A 35 -12.51 -13.71 -15.31
CA ILE A 35 -12.05 -13.76 -13.92
C ILE A 35 -10.58 -14.18 -13.91
N GLU A 36 -9.73 -13.31 -13.39
CA GLU A 36 -8.27 -13.51 -13.36
C GLU A 36 -7.85 -14.22 -12.07
N LYS A 37 -6.79 -15.05 -12.15
CA LYS A 37 -6.15 -15.64 -10.96
C LYS A 37 -5.45 -14.53 -10.18
N LEU A 38 -5.75 -14.39 -8.89
CA LEU A 38 -4.92 -13.60 -7.99
C LEU A 38 -3.76 -14.48 -7.51
N ASP A 39 -2.56 -14.25 -8.03
CA ASP A 39 -1.35 -14.88 -7.52
C ASP A 39 -0.71 -14.06 -6.38
N LEU A 40 0.25 -14.67 -5.68
CA LEU A 40 0.92 -14.04 -4.54
C LEU A 40 1.79 -12.84 -4.94
N GLN A 41 2.32 -12.81 -6.17
CA GLN A 41 3.13 -11.70 -6.66
C GLN A 41 2.25 -10.47 -6.93
N ALA A 42 1.09 -10.67 -7.55
CA ALA A 42 0.06 -9.67 -7.76
C ALA A 42 -0.47 -9.18 -6.41
N PHE A 43 -0.75 -10.09 -5.47
CA PHE A 43 -1.14 -9.73 -4.10
C PHE A 43 -0.07 -8.87 -3.40
N HIS A 44 1.20 -9.27 -3.45
CA HIS A 44 2.31 -8.52 -2.89
C HIS A 44 2.39 -7.10 -3.48
N THR A 45 2.38 -7.00 -4.82
CA THR A 45 2.49 -5.73 -5.54
C THR A 45 1.31 -4.80 -5.25
N THR A 46 0.09 -5.35 -5.15
CA THR A 46 -1.12 -4.54 -4.95
C THR A 46 -1.37 -4.17 -3.49
N SER A 47 -0.98 -5.02 -2.54
CA SER A 47 -1.34 -4.87 -1.12
C SER A 47 -0.24 -4.26 -0.25
N LEU A 48 1.03 -4.38 -0.66
CA LEU A 48 2.18 -3.91 0.13
C LEU A 48 2.97 -2.79 -0.56
N VAL A 49 3.10 -2.86 -1.88
CA VAL A 49 4.01 -2.00 -2.65
C VAL A 49 3.27 -0.85 -3.34
N GLY A 50 2.00 -1.06 -3.70
CA GLY A 50 1.22 -0.16 -4.54
C GLY A 50 1.72 -0.16 -6.00
N HIS A 51 0.81 0.03 -6.96
CA HIS A 51 1.18 0.27 -8.36
C HIS A 51 1.83 1.67 -8.49
N ASN A 52 3.15 1.82 -8.23
CA ASN A 52 4.02 2.86 -8.85
C ASN A 52 5.48 2.97 -8.34
N ILE A 53 6.07 2.01 -7.61
CA ILE A 53 7.49 2.16 -7.19
C ILE A 53 8.46 2.26 -8.39
N LYS A 54 8.10 1.71 -9.56
CA LYS A 54 8.95 1.77 -10.76
C LYS A 54 9.18 3.18 -11.35
N ARG A 55 8.38 4.20 -11.00
CA ARG A 55 8.55 5.54 -11.61
C ARG A 55 9.59 6.42 -10.89
N ARG A 56 9.90 6.14 -9.62
CA ARG A 56 10.75 7.02 -8.79
C ARG A 56 12.25 6.69 -8.91
N LEU A 57 12.61 5.41 -9.01
CA LEU A 57 14.00 4.97 -9.23
C LEU A 57 14.61 5.43 -10.58
N ALA A 58 13.79 5.87 -11.53
CA ALA A 58 14.24 6.41 -12.80
C ALA A 58 14.61 7.90 -12.74
N ILE A 59 14.07 8.66 -11.77
CA ILE A 59 14.31 10.10 -11.65
C ILE A 59 15.62 10.38 -10.93
N ASP A 60 15.95 9.59 -9.90
CA ASP A 60 17.18 9.80 -9.10
C ASP A 60 18.48 9.40 -9.85
N ASN A 61 18.37 8.69 -10.98
CA ASN A 61 19.53 8.23 -11.77
C ASN A 61 19.87 9.13 -12.99
N LEU A 62 19.14 10.24 -13.20
CA LEU A 62 19.34 11.11 -14.37
C LEU A 62 20.27 12.31 -14.14
N ASP A 63 20.69 12.62 -12.91
CA ASP A 63 21.51 13.81 -12.61
C ASP A 63 23.01 13.56 -12.32
N LEU A 64 23.51 12.36 -12.59
CA LEU A 64 24.93 12.01 -12.42
C LEU A 64 25.56 11.56 -13.73
N LYS A 65 25.59 12.43 -14.75
CA LYS A 65 26.51 12.34 -15.91
C LYS A 65 26.43 13.58 -16.81
N SER A 66 27.09 14.68 -16.43
CA SER A 66 27.84 15.48 -17.42
C SER A 66 28.75 16.53 -16.78
N SER A 67 30.03 16.41 -17.14
CA SER A 67 30.98 17.50 -17.41
C SER A 67 31.74 18.14 -16.25
N SER A 68 32.93 17.58 -16.06
CA SER A 68 34.15 18.27 -15.64
C SER A 68 34.33 19.67 -16.27
N LYS A 69 34.57 20.69 -15.44
CA LYS A 69 35.47 21.84 -15.72
C LYS A 69 35.67 22.65 -14.43
N THR A 70 36.88 22.63 -13.89
CA THR A 70 37.41 23.73 -13.05
C THR A 70 37.66 24.96 -13.93
N PRO A 71 37.40 26.20 -13.45
CA PRO A 71 38.44 26.92 -12.70
C PRO A 71 37.97 27.94 -11.62
N LEU A 72 38.86 28.13 -10.62
CA LEU A 72 39.28 29.36 -9.93
C LEU A 72 38.27 30.41 -9.40
N ILE A 73 38.27 30.50 -8.06
CA ILE A 73 38.01 31.61 -7.11
C ILE A 73 37.67 33.01 -7.68
N SER A 74 36.49 33.53 -7.31
CA SER A 74 36.31 34.87 -6.75
C SER A 74 34.97 35.00 -5.99
N ASP A 75 35.00 35.79 -4.91
CA ASP A 75 33.93 36.01 -3.95
C ASP A 75 32.65 36.61 -4.56
N GLY A 76 31.49 36.09 -4.12
CA GLY A 76 30.19 36.68 -4.42
C GLY A 76 29.04 35.74 -4.05
N ALA A 77 28.32 36.07 -2.98
CA ALA A 77 27.17 35.32 -2.50
C ALA A 77 26.08 35.14 -3.57
N ILE A 78 25.71 33.90 -3.86
CA ILE A 78 24.49 33.56 -4.60
C ILE A 78 23.70 32.58 -3.76
N ALA A 79 22.55 33.04 -3.29
CA ALA A 79 21.58 32.26 -2.54
C ALA A 79 21.13 31.03 -3.33
N THR A 80 21.31 29.85 -2.76
CA THR A 80 20.79 28.59 -3.28
C THR A 80 19.28 28.57 -3.03
N GLN A 81 18.48 28.77 -4.07
CA GLN A 81 17.03 28.66 -3.98
C GLN A 81 16.64 27.18 -3.79
N SER A 82 16.17 26.85 -2.60
CA SER A 82 15.37 25.66 -2.34
C SER A 82 14.06 25.77 -3.12
N SER A 83 13.81 24.90 -4.09
CA SER A 83 12.51 24.78 -4.74
C SER A 83 11.49 24.28 -3.72
N THR A 84 10.78 25.22 -3.11
CA THR A 84 9.56 24.95 -2.34
C THR A 84 8.47 24.63 -3.36
N GLU A 85 7.73 23.53 -3.17
CA GLU A 85 6.52 23.24 -3.97
C GLU A 85 5.55 24.41 -3.78
N GLN A 86 5.44 25.25 -4.80
CA GLN A 86 4.65 26.47 -4.74
C GLN A 86 3.23 26.13 -5.21
N CYS A 87 2.29 26.06 -4.25
CA CYS A 87 0.88 25.90 -4.58
C CYS A 87 0.33 27.19 -5.23
N ASP A 88 -0.31 27.06 -6.39
CA ASP A 88 -0.92 28.20 -7.11
C ASP A 88 -2.31 28.56 -6.55
N GLY A 89 -2.88 27.70 -5.69
CA GLY A 89 -4.09 27.99 -4.93
C GLY A 89 -4.96 26.77 -4.67
N MET A 90 -6.25 27.00 -4.41
CA MET A 90 -7.24 25.97 -4.12
C MET A 90 -8.23 25.79 -5.27
N LEU A 91 -8.68 24.56 -5.52
CA LEU A 91 -9.82 24.24 -6.37
C LEU A 91 -10.90 23.48 -5.57
N TYR A 92 -12.11 23.49 -6.11
CA TYR A 92 -13.24 22.75 -5.55
C TYR A 92 -13.60 21.57 -6.44
N VAL A 93 -13.65 20.37 -5.88
CA VAL A 93 -14.13 19.17 -6.56
C VAL A 93 -15.48 18.78 -5.98
N LYS A 94 -16.55 18.94 -6.76
CA LYS A 94 -17.90 18.55 -6.36
C LYS A 94 -18.24 17.15 -6.84
N THR A 95 -18.68 16.31 -5.92
CA THR A 95 -19.20 14.97 -6.21
C THR A 95 -20.69 15.01 -6.56
N LEU A 96 -21.21 13.95 -7.17
CA LEU A 96 -22.65 13.81 -7.47
C LEU A 96 -23.55 13.77 -6.22
N THR A 97 -23.01 13.43 -5.06
CA THR A 97 -23.75 13.44 -3.78
C THR A 97 -23.83 14.84 -3.16
N GLY A 98 -23.24 15.85 -3.80
CA GLY A 98 -23.19 17.23 -3.30
C GLY A 98 -22.03 17.52 -2.36
N LYS A 99 -21.21 16.52 -2.00
CA LYS A 99 -19.98 16.74 -1.21
C LYS A 99 -18.97 17.55 -2.04
N THR A 100 -18.40 18.59 -1.44
CA THR A 100 -17.33 19.42 -2.02
C THR A 100 -16.00 19.07 -1.34
N ILE A 101 -15.00 18.70 -2.13
CA ILE A 101 -13.64 18.38 -1.71
C ILE A 101 -12.77 19.59 -2.09
N ILE A 102 -11.96 20.07 -1.17
CA ILE A 102 -11.06 21.21 -1.41
C ILE A 102 -9.67 20.63 -1.68
N THR A 103 -9.09 20.96 -2.84
CA THR A 103 -7.78 20.44 -3.27
C THR A 103 -6.88 21.57 -3.69
N ASP A 104 -5.66 21.59 -3.15
CA ASP A 104 -4.56 22.44 -3.58
C ASP A 104 -4.03 21.99 -4.94
N PHE A 105 -3.65 22.93 -5.81
CA PHE A 105 -3.12 22.60 -7.15
C PHE A 105 -1.99 23.53 -7.58
N GLU A 106 -1.23 23.05 -8.55
CA GLU A 106 -0.27 23.82 -9.35
C GLU A 106 -0.86 24.01 -10.75
N GLY A 107 -0.81 25.20 -11.33
CA GLY A 107 -1.49 25.52 -12.59
C GLY A 107 -1.03 24.67 -13.78
N MET A 108 0.23 24.23 -13.75
CA MET A 108 0.82 23.34 -14.76
C MET A 108 0.66 21.84 -14.45
N GLU A 109 -0.06 21.52 -13.37
CA GLU A 109 -0.33 20.15 -12.98
C GLU A 109 -1.20 19.43 -14.02
N THR A 110 -0.88 18.16 -14.28
CA THR A 110 -1.69 17.29 -15.15
C THR A 110 -3.00 16.86 -14.46
N ILE A 111 -4.04 16.59 -15.25
CA ILE A 111 -5.29 16.01 -14.74
C ILE A 111 -5.05 14.66 -14.04
N ALA A 112 -4.06 13.88 -14.49
CA ALA A 112 -3.66 12.66 -13.80
C ALA A 112 -3.25 12.93 -12.35
N LYS A 113 -2.47 14.00 -12.12
CA LYS A 113 -2.02 14.39 -10.79
C LYS A 113 -3.15 14.95 -9.93
N LEU A 114 -4.10 15.70 -10.52
CA LEU A 114 -5.29 16.15 -9.79
C LEU A 114 -6.12 14.95 -9.29
N LYS A 115 -6.24 13.91 -10.12
CA LYS A 115 -6.92 12.67 -9.71
C LYS A 115 -6.18 11.93 -8.61
N GLU A 116 -4.86 11.92 -8.63
CA GLU A 116 -4.07 11.41 -7.49
C GLU A 116 -4.38 12.20 -6.22
N ARG A 117 -4.42 13.53 -6.25
CA ARG A 117 -4.78 14.33 -5.07
C ARG A 117 -6.19 14.06 -4.55
N ILE A 118 -7.16 13.87 -5.45
CA ILE A 118 -8.53 13.48 -5.07
C ILE A 118 -8.52 12.06 -4.47
N GLN A 119 -7.73 11.14 -5.01
CA GLN A 119 -7.53 9.82 -4.42
C GLN A 119 -6.97 9.93 -3.01
N ASP A 120 -5.97 10.79 -2.80
CA ASP A 120 -5.33 10.96 -1.50
C ASP A 120 -6.32 11.51 -0.45
N LYS A 121 -7.24 12.39 -0.84
CA LYS A 121 -8.24 12.98 0.08
C LYS A 121 -9.47 12.11 0.34
N GLU A 122 -10.02 11.49 -0.69
CA GLU A 122 -11.31 10.78 -0.62
C GLU A 122 -11.20 9.28 -0.69
N GLY A 123 -10.04 8.81 -1.12
CA GLY A 123 -9.77 7.42 -1.24
C GLY A 123 -10.30 6.74 -2.51
N ILE A 124 -10.64 7.52 -3.53
CA ILE A 124 -11.22 7.02 -4.78
C ILE A 124 -10.10 6.86 -5.81
N PRO A 125 -9.80 5.65 -6.33
CA PRO A 125 -8.79 5.42 -7.37
C PRO A 125 -8.94 6.33 -8.60
N PRO A 126 -7.85 6.88 -9.18
CA PRO A 126 -7.87 7.80 -10.33
C PRO A 126 -8.60 7.25 -11.55
N GLU A 127 -8.56 5.95 -11.76
CA GLU A 127 -9.23 5.27 -12.86
C GLU A 127 -10.75 5.16 -12.68
N TRP A 128 -11.24 5.32 -11.45
CA TRP A 128 -12.67 5.42 -11.13
C TRP A 128 -13.16 6.87 -11.22
N GLN A 129 -12.26 7.84 -11.20
CA GLN A 129 -12.61 9.25 -11.29
C GLN A 129 -12.79 9.70 -12.75
N ARG A 130 -13.97 10.23 -13.05
CA ARG A 130 -14.22 11.05 -14.23
C ARG A 130 -14.39 12.50 -13.77
N LEU A 131 -13.40 13.33 -14.11
CA LEU A 131 -13.45 14.76 -13.85
C LEU A 131 -14.08 15.48 -15.04
N ILE A 132 -14.93 16.43 -14.76
CA ILE A 132 -15.73 17.19 -15.73
C ILE A 132 -15.63 18.67 -15.37
N PHE A 133 -15.25 19.50 -16.33
CA PHE A 133 -15.22 20.94 -16.18
C PHE A 133 -15.84 21.60 -17.42
N ALA A 134 -16.69 22.61 -17.23
CA ALA A 134 -17.42 23.27 -18.32
C ALA A 134 -18.12 22.31 -19.30
N GLY A 135 -18.64 21.18 -18.80
CA GLY A 135 -19.28 20.14 -19.61
C GLY A 135 -18.33 19.22 -20.37
N MET A 136 -17.01 19.45 -20.30
CA MET A 136 -15.99 18.62 -20.95
C MET A 136 -15.39 17.63 -19.96
N GLN A 137 -15.23 16.38 -20.40
CA GLN A 137 -14.46 15.39 -19.63
C GLN A 137 -12.97 15.73 -19.73
N LEU A 138 -12.29 15.75 -18.58
CA LEU A 138 -10.87 16.04 -18.52
C LEU A 138 -10.04 14.78 -18.82
N GLU A 139 -8.99 14.96 -19.63
CA GLU A 139 -8.05 13.91 -20.06
C GLU A 139 -6.76 13.92 -19.26
N ASN A 140 -6.26 12.73 -18.91
CA ASN A 140 -5.14 12.55 -17.97
C ASN A 140 -3.82 13.21 -18.42
N ASN A 141 -3.59 13.31 -19.72
CA ASN A 141 -2.36 13.80 -20.35
C ASN A 141 -2.34 15.33 -20.55
N LEU A 142 -3.45 16.01 -20.28
CA LEU A 142 -3.55 17.46 -20.36
C LEU A 142 -3.40 18.08 -18.96
N THR A 143 -3.08 19.36 -18.91
CA THR A 143 -2.88 20.14 -17.69
C THR A 143 -4.13 20.90 -17.28
N LEU A 144 -4.17 21.39 -16.04
CA LEU A 144 -5.23 22.29 -15.58
C LEU A 144 -5.26 23.58 -16.41
N ALA A 145 -4.09 24.12 -16.75
CA ALA A 145 -3.93 25.27 -17.63
C ALA A 145 -4.51 25.04 -19.04
N ASP A 146 -4.38 23.82 -19.61
CA ASP A 146 -4.94 23.49 -20.93
C ASP A 146 -6.48 23.61 -20.95
N TYR A 147 -7.14 23.37 -19.81
CA TYR A 147 -8.58 23.56 -19.64
C TYR A 147 -8.96 24.93 -19.09
N ASN A 148 -7.98 25.83 -18.91
CA ASN A 148 -8.15 27.14 -18.29
C ASN A 148 -8.80 27.05 -16.89
N ILE A 149 -8.48 25.97 -16.16
CA ILE A 149 -8.89 25.77 -14.77
C ILE A 149 -7.97 26.61 -13.89
N LYS A 150 -8.57 27.48 -13.08
CA LYS A 150 -7.87 28.45 -12.23
C LYS A 150 -8.22 28.25 -10.76
N GLN A 151 -7.60 29.04 -9.90
CA GLN A 151 -7.97 29.11 -8.50
C GLN A 151 -9.48 29.32 -8.35
N GLU A 152 -10.05 28.65 -7.36
CA GLU A 152 -11.48 28.66 -7.00
C GLU A 152 -12.41 28.06 -8.06
N SER A 153 -11.88 27.46 -9.13
CA SER A 153 -12.69 26.74 -10.10
C SER A 153 -13.35 25.52 -9.47
N THR A 154 -14.56 25.20 -9.94
CA THR A 154 -15.29 23.99 -9.53
C THR A 154 -15.26 22.93 -10.62
N VAL A 155 -14.55 21.84 -10.35
CA VAL A 155 -14.53 20.62 -11.17
C VAL A 155 -15.56 19.63 -10.61
N HIS A 156 -16.35 19.02 -11.48
CA HIS A 156 -17.30 17.98 -11.08
C HIS A 156 -16.64 16.61 -11.22
N MET A 157 -16.69 15.80 -10.16
CA MET A 157 -16.22 14.43 -10.17
C MET A 157 -17.40 13.48 -10.14
N VAL A 158 -17.41 12.57 -11.11
CA VAL A 158 -18.36 11.45 -11.16
C VAL A 158 -17.58 10.15 -11.16
N LEU A 159 -18.15 9.12 -10.54
CA LEU A 159 -17.56 7.78 -10.60
C LEU A 159 -17.85 7.17 -11.97
N ARG A 160 -16.81 6.67 -12.62
CA ARG A 160 -16.97 5.84 -13.81
C ARG A 160 -17.67 4.56 -13.40
N LEU A 161 -18.91 4.38 -13.86
CA LEU A 161 -19.58 3.10 -13.81
C LEU A 161 -18.80 2.14 -14.71
N ARG A 162 -18.04 1.22 -14.11
CA ARG A 162 -17.54 0.04 -14.83
C ARG A 162 -18.62 -1.02 -14.74
N GLY A 163 -18.96 -1.63 -15.87
CA GLY A 163 -19.50 -2.98 -15.82
C GLY A 163 -18.47 -3.85 -15.12
N GLY A 164 -18.83 -4.38 -13.95
CA GLY A 164 -18.08 -5.32 -13.10
C GLY A 164 -16.59 -5.03 -12.97
N ASP A 165 -16.14 -4.52 -11.81
CA ASP A 165 -14.73 -4.64 -11.43
C ASP A 165 -14.23 -6.06 -11.72
N ARG A 166 -13.09 -6.18 -12.40
CA ARG A 166 -12.51 -7.46 -12.82
C ARG A 166 -12.29 -8.33 -11.57
N THR A 167 -13.30 -9.15 -11.28
CA THR A 167 -13.30 -10.10 -10.18
C THR A 167 -12.08 -10.99 -10.34
N VAL A 168 -11.39 -11.22 -9.24
CA VAL A 168 -10.28 -12.18 -9.21
C VAL A 168 -10.67 -13.37 -8.34
N PHE A 169 -10.06 -14.52 -8.60
CA PHE A 169 -10.22 -15.68 -7.73
C PHE A 169 -8.94 -16.01 -6.99
N LEU A 170 -9.08 -16.45 -5.75
CA LEU A 170 -7.99 -17.05 -4.98
C LEU A 170 -7.79 -18.47 -5.46
N SER A 171 -6.62 -18.76 -6.05
CA SER A 171 -6.29 -20.15 -6.37
C SER A 171 -6.12 -20.99 -5.10
N ASP A 172 -6.33 -22.29 -5.24
CA ASP A 172 -5.94 -23.31 -4.27
C ASP A 172 -4.46 -23.22 -3.82
N GLU A 173 -3.59 -22.69 -4.66
CA GLU A 173 -2.16 -22.43 -4.36
C GLU A 173 -1.89 -21.12 -3.60
N PHE A 174 -2.90 -20.34 -3.23
CA PHE A 174 -2.68 -19.05 -2.57
C PHE A 174 -2.32 -19.22 -1.09
N PHE A 175 -3.09 -20.07 -0.39
CA PHE A 175 -2.89 -20.39 1.02
C PHE A 175 -2.19 -21.73 1.21
N ASP A 176 -1.63 -21.94 2.39
CA ASP A 176 -0.97 -23.18 2.82
C ASP A 176 -1.57 -23.65 4.16
N PRO A 177 -2.81 -24.20 4.15
CA PRO A 177 -3.61 -24.45 5.35
C PRO A 177 -2.95 -25.32 6.43
N PRO A 178 -2.08 -26.31 6.11
CA PRO A 178 -1.33 -27.05 7.13
C PRO A 178 -0.52 -26.16 8.07
N TRP A 179 -0.16 -24.96 7.64
CA TRP A 179 0.57 -23.97 8.42
C TRP A 179 -0.30 -22.86 8.98
N ASP A 180 -1.63 -22.95 8.91
CA ASP A 180 -2.51 -22.03 9.63
C ASP A 180 -2.30 -22.17 11.15
N TYR A 181 -2.55 -21.11 11.90
CA TYR A 181 -2.44 -21.17 13.35
C TYR A 181 -3.40 -20.20 14.03
N ASP A 182 -4.07 -20.68 15.07
CA ASP A 182 -5.05 -19.90 15.81
C ASP A 182 -4.43 -19.27 17.07
N PHE A 183 -4.21 -17.96 17.04
CA PHE A 183 -3.71 -17.21 18.20
C PHE A 183 -4.83 -16.52 18.99
N THR A 184 -6.12 -16.74 18.69
CA THR A 184 -7.20 -15.97 19.33
C THR A 184 -7.27 -16.17 20.84
N GLY A 185 -6.93 -17.36 21.33
CA GLY A 185 -6.91 -17.70 22.75
C GLY A 185 -5.53 -17.64 23.40
N ILE A 186 -4.52 -17.10 22.71
CA ILE A 186 -3.12 -17.14 23.17
C ILE A 186 -2.72 -15.81 23.82
N VAL A 187 -2.01 -15.91 24.93
CA VAL A 187 -1.33 -14.81 25.61
C VAL A 187 0.16 -15.17 25.73
N ASP A 188 1.03 -14.28 25.25
CA ASP A 188 2.48 -14.46 25.36
C ASP A 188 2.94 -14.24 26.81
N MET A 189 3.45 -15.30 27.44
CA MET A 189 4.08 -15.24 28.77
C MET A 189 5.61 -15.23 28.71
N VAL A 190 6.17 -15.44 27.51
CA VAL A 190 7.62 -15.49 27.26
C VAL A 190 7.96 -14.69 26.02
N ASN A 191 9.21 -14.21 25.96
CA ASN A 191 9.71 -13.49 24.80
C ASN A 191 10.09 -14.47 23.69
N TYR A 192 9.67 -14.16 22.47
CA TYR A 192 10.08 -14.87 21.26
C TYR A 192 11.01 -14.00 20.43
N SER A 193 11.88 -14.64 19.64
CA SER A 193 12.73 -13.95 18.67
C SER A 193 12.71 -14.67 17.32
N ARG A 194 12.88 -13.91 16.24
CA ARG A 194 13.02 -14.41 14.86
C ARG A 194 13.99 -13.49 14.11
N GLY A 195 14.93 -14.07 13.37
CA GLY A 195 15.96 -13.30 12.67
C GLY A 195 16.73 -12.33 13.58
N SER A 196 17.05 -12.77 14.80
CA SER A 196 17.72 -11.97 15.83
C SER A 196 16.97 -10.70 16.29
N CYS A 197 15.68 -10.59 15.99
CA CYS A 197 14.81 -9.51 16.46
C CYS A 197 13.70 -10.06 17.36
N PRO A 198 13.16 -9.26 18.31
CA PRO A 198 11.97 -9.63 19.06
C PRO A 198 10.81 -9.96 18.12
N TYR A 199 10.10 -11.04 18.42
CA TYR A 199 8.93 -11.49 17.68
C TYR A 199 7.71 -11.41 18.57
N TYR A 200 6.86 -10.42 18.32
CA TYR A 200 5.56 -10.31 18.95
C TYR A 200 4.56 -11.12 18.14
N ARG A 201 4.09 -12.25 18.67
CA ARG A 201 3.14 -13.13 17.97
C ARG A 201 1.81 -12.40 17.81
N PRO A 202 1.01 -12.70 16.77
CA PRO A 202 -0.28 -12.04 16.54
C PRO A 202 -1.37 -12.57 17.48
N CYS A 203 -1.12 -12.50 18.80
CA CYS A 203 -2.05 -12.89 19.84
C CYS A 203 -3.39 -12.16 19.70
N GLY A 204 -4.49 -12.90 19.77
CA GLY A 204 -5.84 -12.39 19.48
C GLY A 204 -6.25 -12.45 18.00
N TRP A 205 -5.39 -12.96 17.11
CA TRP A 205 -5.67 -13.09 15.67
C TRP A 205 -5.61 -14.54 15.21
N ARG A 206 -6.32 -14.86 14.14
CA ARG A 206 -6.18 -16.14 13.44
C ARG A 206 -5.28 -15.96 12.22
N ARG A 207 -4.20 -16.73 12.14
CA ARG A 207 -3.21 -16.66 11.05
C ARG A 207 -3.53 -17.68 9.96
N TYR A 208 -3.63 -17.20 8.73
CA TYR A 208 -3.79 -17.97 7.51
C TYR A 208 -2.49 -17.92 6.70
N ALA A 209 -1.78 -19.05 6.59
CA ALA A 209 -0.48 -19.09 5.94
C ALA A 209 -0.60 -18.95 4.43
N LEU A 210 0.29 -18.19 3.81
CA LEU A 210 0.42 -18.10 2.36
C LEU A 210 1.38 -19.18 1.87
N LYS A 211 1.12 -19.74 0.69
CA LYS A 211 1.99 -20.77 0.09
C LYS A 211 3.23 -20.12 -0.50
N VAL A 212 4.30 -20.03 0.29
CA VAL A 212 5.49 -19.20 -0.02
C VAL A 212 6.77 -19.97 -0.31
N LEU A 213 6.78 -21.28 -0.08
CA LEU A 213 7.96 -22.10 -0.33
C LEU A 213 8.38 -22.01 -1.80
N ASP A 214 9.69 -21.88 -2.01
CA ASP A 214 10.38 -21.82 -3.30
C ASP A 214 10.02 -20.61 -4.18
N ARG A 215 9.26 -19.64 -3.67
CA ARG A 215 8.91 -18.43 -4.43
C ARG A 215 10.03 -17.41 -4.55
N TRP A 216 10.99 -17.42 -3.62
CA TRP A 216 12.08 -16.44 -3.56
C TRP A 216 13.47 -17.08 -3.60
N GLY A 217 13.61 -18.18 -4.35
CA GLY A 217 14.86 -18.89 -4.64
C GLY A 217 15.44 -19.71 -3.48
N SER A 218 15.39 -19.19 -2.26
CA SER A 218 15.77 -19.88 -1.03
C SER A 218 14.64 -19.76 -0.01
N ASN A 219 14.53 -20.72 0.91
CA ASN A 219 13.56 -20.70 2.01
C ASN A 219 14.20 -20.32 3.37
N ILE A 220 15.50 -20.00 3.39
CA ILE A 220 16.25 -19.66 4.62
C ILE A 220 15.60 -18.48 5.37
N TRP A 221 15.12 -17.48 4.63
CA TRP A 221 14.41 -16.31 5.16
C TRP A 221 13.19 -16.68 6.04
N LEU A 222 12.53 -17.82 5.77
CA LEU A 222 11.32 -18.22 6.47
C LEU A 222 11.65 -18.87 7.82
N GLY A 223 12.74 -19.64 7.91
CA GLY A 223 13.38 -20.20 9.11
C GLY A 223 12.50 -20.95 10.14
N CYS A 224 13.10 -21.84 10.93
CA CYS A 224 12.45 -22.49 12.07
C CYS A 224 13.07 -22.00 13.39
N VAL A 225 12.93 -20.70 13.68
CA VAL A 225 13.35 -20.00 14.91
C VAL A 225 14.87 -19.82 15.04
N ASN A 226 15.34 -18.57 14.91
CA ASN A 226 16.74 -18.15 15.07
C ASN A 226 17.71 -18.92 14.14
N ALA A 227 17.21 -19.50 13.05
CA ALA A 227 18.04 -20.14 12.05
C ALA A 227 18.97 -19.11 11.38
N PRO A 228 20.22 -19.45 11.07
CA PRO A 228 21.12 -18.56 10.33
C PRO A 228 20.48 -18.07 9.03
N GLY A 229 20.45 -16.75 8.82
CA GLY A 229 19.85 -16.12 7.63
C GLY A 229 18.32 -15.94 7.68
N GLU A 230 17.66 -16.32 8.78
CA GLU A 230 16.23 -16.07 8.99
C GLU A 230 15.92 -14.57 9.03
N TRP A 231 14.80 -14.18 8.43
CA TRP A 231 14.37 -12.79 8.41
C TRP A 231 13.47 -12.45 9.61
N PRO A 232 13.64 -11.27 10.23
CA PRO A 232 12.71 -10.73 11.22
C PRO A 232 11.26 -10.72 10.76
N VAL A 233 10.34 -10.81 11.73
CA VAL A 233 8.90 -10.72 11.47
C VAL A 233 8.43 -9.28 11.64
N SER A 234 7.61 -8.82 10.71
CA SER A 234 6.86 -7.57 10.84
C SER A 234 5.41 -7.74 10.39
N TYR A 235 4.62 -6.70 10.61
CA TYR A 235 3.21 -6.60 10.24
C TYR A 235 2.97 -5.33 9.44
N HIS A 236 1.98 -5.40 8.56
CA HIS A 236 1.52 -4.29 7.75
C HIS A 236 -0.02 -4.18 7.83
N GLY A 237 -0.52 -2.96 8.02
CA GLY A 237 -1.96 -2.64 7.98
C GLY A 237 -2.54 -2.74 6.57
N THR A 238 -3.78 -2.30 6.36
CA THR A 238 -4.55 -2.66 5.13
C THR A 238 -5.22 -1.50 4.43
N GLY A 239 -4.89 -0.27 4.81
CA GLY A 239 -5.33 0.87 4.02
C GLY A 239 -4.69 0.86 2.63
N TYR A 240 -5.49 0.78 1.58
CA TYR A 240 -5.08 1.07 0.20
C TYR A 240 -4.48 2.50 0.06
N HIS A 241 -4.98 3.46 0.86
CA HIS A 241 -4.40 4.81 1.08
C HIS A 241 -3.44 4.86 2.25
N ASN A 242 -3.01 3.70 2.75
CA ASN A 242 -1.95 3.58 3.72
C ASN A 242 -0.73 3.01 3.00
N GLY A 243 -0.77 1.99 2.13
CA GLY A 243 0.46 1.50 1.47
C GLY A 243 1.23 2.55 0.63
N LYS A 244 0.52 3.29 -0.25
CA LYS A 244 1.13 4.31 -1.13
C LYS A 244 1.53 5.59 -0.36
N THR A 245 0.65 6.12 0.49
CA THR A 245 0.98 7.26 1.36
C THR A 245 1.98 6.87 2.45
N ILE A 246 2.00 5.65 2.99
CA ILE A 246 3.05 5.20 3.93
C ILE A 246 4.41 5.24 3.21
N ALA A 247 4.45 4.83 1.93
CA ALA A 247 5.67 4.91 1.15
C ALA A 247 6.07 6.33 0.74
N GLU A 248 5.17 7.29 0.74
CA GLU A 248 5.43 8.69 0.34
C GLU A 248 5.38 9.70 1.51
N GLU A 249 4.79 9.34 2.65
CA GLU A 249 4.34 10.20 3.75
C GLU A 249 4.63 9.61 5.15
N GLY A 250 5.17 8.37 5.22
CA GLY A 250 5.34 7.60 6.45
C GLY A 250 4.02 7.37 7.21
N PHE A 251 4.04 6.60 8.29
CA PHE A 251 2.84 6.38 9.11
C PHE A 251 2.27 7.71 9.64
N MET A 252 1.19 8.20 9.03
CA MET A 252 0.52 9.47 9.31
C MET A 252 1.42 10.72 9.20
N ARG A 253 1.08 11.59 8.23
CA ARG A 253 1.71 12.90 7.93
C ARG A 253 1.76 13.92 9.08
N GLU A 254 1.28 13.55 10.27
CA GLU A 254 1.34 14.35 11.50
C GLU A 254 2.34 13.83 12.54
N THR A 255 3.05 12.72 12.28
CA THR A 255 4.13 12.29 13.19
C THR A 255 5.46 12.86 12.73
N ALA A 256 6.22 13.48 13.64
CA ALA A 256 7.57 14.01 13.38
C ALA A 256 8.56 12.98 12.77
N VAL A 257 8.18 11.69 12.80
CA VAL A 257 8.96 10.55 12.35
C VAL A 257 9.01 10.43 10.83
N SER A 258 7.92 10.69 10.11
CA SER A 258 7.91 10.53 8.65
C SER A 258 8.64 11.64 7.92
N GLN A 259 8.53 12.87 8.45
CA GLN A 259 9.26 14.04 7.96
C GLN A 259 10.78 13.90 8.07
N ALA A 260 11.26 13.04 8.98
CA ALA A 260 12.69 12.84 9.23
C ALA A 260 13.33 11.70 8.42
N VAL A 261 12.54 10.73 7.94
CA VAL A 261 13.10 9.44 7.50
C VAL A 261 13.03 9.24 5.98
N GLY A 262 11.97 9.66 5.28
CA GLY A 262 11.87 9.57 3.80
C GLY A 262 11.12 8.34 3.26
N SER A 263 10.96 8.23 1.94
CA SER A 263 10.09 7.24 1.29
C SER A 263 10.55 5.77 1.42
N GLY A 264 9.60 4.81 1.42
CA GLY A 264 9.87 3.36 1.46
C GLY A 264 8.70 2.52 1.98
N ILE A 265 8.75 1.19 1.95
CA ILE A 265 7.69 0.33 2.48
C ILE A 265 7.81 0.25 4.00
N TYR A 266 6.83 0.73 4.75
CA TYR A 266 6.89 0.67 6.21
C TYR A 266 6.15 -0.52 6.77
N THR A 267 6.75 -1.15 7.77
CA THR A 267 6.14 -2.19 8.58
C THR A 267 6.40 -1.94 10.05
N THR A 268 5.79 -2.74 10.91
CA THR A 268 6.00 -2.65 12.36
C THR A 268 6.18 -4.03 12.95
N PRO A 269 7.07 -4.23 13.95
CA PRO A 269 7.09 -5.46 14.72
C PRO A 269 5.85 -5.62 15.63
N SER A 270 5.08 -4.56 15.85
CA SER A 270 3.90 -4.58 16.74
C SER A 270 2.61 -4.83 15.97
N VAL A 271 1.93 -5.90 16.38
CA VAL A 271 0.60 -6.27 15.87
C VAL A 271 -0.43 -5.19 16.19
N GLN A 272 -0.35 -4.60 17.39
CA GLN A 272 -1.26 -3.55 17.85
C GLN A 272 -1.13 -2.29 17.00
N ILE A 273 0.10 -1.91 16.65
CA ILE A 273 0.33 -0.78 15.73
C ILE A 273 -0.25 -1.12 14.36
N ALA A 274 0.02 -2.30 13.80
CA ALA A 274 -0.54 -2.71 12.51
C ALA A 274 -2.09 -2.71 12.49
N GLU A 275 -2.72 -3.08 13.61
CA GLU A 275 -4.19 -3.06 13.78
C GLU A 275 -4.81 -1.66 13.65
N LEU A 276 -4.11 -0.61 14.08
CA LEU A 276 -4.57 0.77 13.94
C LEU A 276 -4.75 1.17 12.47
N TYR A 277 -3.93 0.58 11.59
CA TYR A 277 -3.93 0.84 10.15
C TYR A 277 -4.71 -0.20 9.33
N ALA A 278 -5.32 -1.17 10.00
CA ALA A 278 -6.16 -2.17 9.37
C ALA A 278 -7.58 -1.64 9.19
N LYS A 279 -8.03 -1.57 7.93
CA LYS A 279 -9.41 -1.23 7.58
C LYS A 279 -10.35 -2.38 7.97
N PRO A 280 -11.49 -2.08 8.61
CA PRO A 280 -12.49 -3.09 8.88
C PRO A 280 -13.17 -3.54 7.58
N PHE A 281 -13.55 -4.82 7.52
CA PHE A 281 -14.41 -5.38 6.48
C PHE A 281 -15.55 -6.19 7.13
N GLU A 282 -16.63 -6.38 6.40
CA GLU A 282 -17.79 -7.14 6.88
C GLU A 282 -17.87 -8.49 6.19
N TRP A 283 -18.18 -9.54 6.95
CA TRP A 283 -18.40 -10.88 6.43
C TRP A 283 -19.41 -11.60 7.32
N GLN A 284 -20.47 -12.16 6.71
CA GLN A 284 -21.57 -12.85 7.43
C GLN A 284 -22.15 -12.06 8.62
N GLY A 285 -22.30 -10.74 8.47
CA GLY A 285 -22.89 -9.87 9.51
C GLY A 285 -21.96 -9.52 10.67
N TYR A 286 -20.69 -9.92 10.62
CA TYR A 286 -19.68 -9.54 11.60
C TYR A 286 -18.60 -8.66 10.98
N LYS A 287 -18.01 -7.80 11.81
CA LYS A 287 -16.88 -6.95 11.42
C LYS A 287 -15.57 -7.66 11.74
N TYR A 288 -14.62 -7.53 10.83
CA TYR A 288 -13.30 -8.10 10.92
C TYR A 288 -12.25 -7.07 10.54
N LYS A 289 -11.02 -7.30 10.98
CA LYS A 289 -9.82 -6.68 10.45
C LYS A 289 -8.89 -7.75 9.93
N VAL A 290 -8.12 -7.40 8.93
CA VAL A 290 -7.01 -8.21 8.42
C VAL A 290 -5.73 -7.37 8.50
N ILE A 291 -4.59 -8.03 8.74
CA ILE A 291 -3.24 -7.46 8.61
C ILE A 291 -2.36 -8.48 7.87
N ILE A 292 -1.33 -7.99 7.21
CA ILE A 292 -0.37 -8.82 6.49
C ILE A 292 0.83 -9.07 7.41
N GLN A 293 1.19 -10.33 7.60
CA GLN A 293 2.39 -10.70 8.34
C GLN A 293 3.53 -11.00 7.35
N ASN A 294 4.66 -10.33 7.56
CA ASN A 294 5.78 -10.28 6.64
C ASN A 294 7.06 -10.79 7.27
N ARG A 295 7.99 -11.17 6.41
CA ARG A 295 9.42 -11.29 6.70
C ARG A 295 10.13 -10.09 6.08
N VAL A 296 11.07 -9.52 6.81
CA VAL A 296 11.81 -8.33 6.37
C VAL A 296 13.28 -8.64 6.25
N ASN A 297 13.91 -8.26 5.14
CA ASN A 297 15.34 -8.48 4.93
C ASN A 297 16.15 -7.69 5.96
N PRO A 298 16.86 -8.34 6.89
CA PRO A 298 17.58 -7.63 7.95
C PRO A 298 18.74 -6.79 7.41
N ASN A 299 19.29 -7.11 6.24
CA ASN A 299 20.44 -6.41 5.67
C ASN A 299 20.09 -4.99 5.20
N ASN A 300 18.85 -4.78 4.77
CA ASN A 300 18.36 -3.50 4.23
C ASN A 300 17.27 -2.88 5.12
N LEU A 301 17.11 -3.41 6.34
CA LEU A 301 16.07 -2.98 7.28
C LEU A 301 16.49 -1.73 8.04
N ILE A 302 15.73 -0.65 7.86
CA ILE A 302 15.94 0.59 8.60
C ILE A 302 14.97 0.63 9.79
N LYS A 303 15.52 0.61 11.01
CA LYS A 303 14.74 0.78 12.25
C LYS A 303 14.68 2.25 12.61
N ILE A 304 13.48 2.77 12.83
CA ILE A 304 13.28 4.20 12.99
C ILE A 304 13.44 4.61 14.46
N GLY A 305 14.64 5.04 14.84
CA GLY A 305 14.95 5.53 16.19
C GLY A 305 14.47 4.58 17.30
N ASN A 306 13.86 5.16 18.35
CA ASN A 306 13.26 4.41 19.46
C ASN A 306 11.78 4.04 19.21
N THR A 307 11.34 4.05 17.95
CA THR A 307 9.96 3.72 17.60
C THR A 307 9.79 2.24 17.26
N ASN A 308 8.54 1.80 17.16
CA ASN A 308 8.17 0.47 16.64
C ASN A 308 7.85 0.52 15.13
N TYR A 309 8.59 1.32 14.36
CA TYR A 309 8.43 1.42 12.91
C TYR A 309 9.71 1.02 12.19
N TRP A 310 9.54 0.25 11.13
CA TRP A 310 10.58 -0.26 10.27
C TRP A 310 10.32 0.20 8.83
N ARG A 311 11.38 0.51 8.09
CA ARG A 311 11.31 0.88 6.68
C ARG A 311 12.20 -0.05 5.85
N SER A 312 11.67 -0.48 4.72
CA SER A 312 12.38 -1.16 3.65
C SER A 312 12.36 -0.30 2.39
N GLU A 313 13.47 -0.15 1.69
CA GLU A 313 13.52 0.69 0.49
C GLU A 313 12.95 -0.03 -0.73
N ASN A 314 13.23 -1.34 -0.84
CA ASN A 314 12.85 -2.13 -2.01
C ASN A 314 11.75 -3.13 -1.66
N GLN A 315 10.90 -3.42 -2.65
CA GLN A 315 9.88 -4.47 -2.56
C GLN A 315 10.46 -5.85 -2.26
N GLU A 316 11.69 -6.13 -2.70
CA GLU A 316 12.33 -7.44 -2.52
C GLU A 316 12.75 -7.71 -1.06
N ASP A 317 12.80 -6.64 -0.25
CA ASP A 317 13.13 -6.68 1.17
C ASP A 317 11.93 -7.04 2.05
N LEU A 318 10.75 -7.21 1.46
CA LEU A 318 9.53 -7.61 2.16
C LEU A 318 8.92 -8.86 1.52
N ARG A 319 8.57 -9.84 2.36
CA ARG A 319 7.97 -11.10 1.90
C ARG A 319 6.74 -11.42 2.75
N PRO A 320 5.52 -11.24 2.23
CA PRO A 320 4.31 -11.66 2.93
C PRO A 320 4.28 -13.18 3.02
N TYR A 321 3.99 -13.70 4.20
CA TYR A 321 3.90 -15.16 4.40
C TYR A 321 2.63 -15.61 5.12
N SER A 322 1.82 -14.70 5.65
CA SER A 322 0.50 -15.02 6.14
C SER A 322 -0.39 -13.78 6.22
N LEU A 323 -1.70 -14.01 6.31
CA LEU A 323 -2.70 -13.02 6.69
C LEU A 323 -3.16 -13.31 8.11
N CYS A 324 -3.23 -12.30 8.97
CA CYS A 324 -3.84 -12.43 10.27
C CYS A 324 -5.22 -11.76 10.23
N ILE A 325 -6.27 -12.50 10.55
CA ILE A 325 -7.66 -12.02 10.56
C ILE A 325 -8.18 -12.05 11.99
N LYS A 326 -8.79 -10.96 12.43
CA LYS A 326 -9.38 -10.80 13.76
C LYS A 326 -10.81 -10.33 13.62
N ARG A 327 -11.72 -10.95 14.37
CA ARG A 327 -13.09 -10.48 14.55
C ARG A 327 -13.11 -9.33 15.56
N LEU A 328 -13.89 -8.29 15.27
CA LEU A 328 -14.01 -7.09 16.11
C LEU A 328 -15.09 -7.22 17.19
#